data_AF-A0AAJ1NYC5-F1
#
_entry.id   AF-A0AAJ1NYC5-F1
#
_cell.length_a   1.000
_cell.length_b   1.000
_cell.length_c   1.000
_cell.angle_alpha   90.00
_cell.angle_beta   90.00
_cell.angle_gamma   90.00
#
_symmetry.space_group_name_H-M   'P 1'
#
loop_
_entity.id
_entity.type
_entity.pdbx_description
1 polymer ?
#
loop_
_entity_poly.entity_id
_entity_poly.type
_entity_poly.pdbx_seq_one_letter_code
_entity_poly.pdbx_strand_id
1 'polypeptide(L)' 'MLHMSINIISIVSIIIWIVLITELIKPSKEQNGRKIVTLLSAGSASTIILTVSFIQNIPF' A
#
# COMPACT_ATOMS: atom_id res chain seq x y z
N MET A 1 7.01 -17.95 -10.40
CA MET A 1 7.77 -16.77 -9.94
C MET A 1 6.87 -15.55 -9.71
N LEU A 2 6.03 -15.16 -10.68
CA LEU A 2 5.12 -14.00 -10.57
C LEU A 2 4.17 -14.03 -9.35
N HIS A 3 3.62 -15.19 -9.01
CA HIS A 3 2.66 -15.35 -7.89
C HIS A 3 3.32 -15.11 -6.51
N MET A 4 4.57 -15.56 -6.33
CA MET A 4 5.36 -15.31 -5.12
C MET A 4 5.62 -13.81 -4.94
N SER A 5 5.92 -13.12 -6.04
CA SER A 5 6.17 -11.66 -6.04
C SER A 5 4.91 -10.88 -5.65
N ILE A 6 3.74 -11.25 -6.16
CA ILE A 6 2.46 -10.60 -5.80
C ILE A 6 2.10 -10.78 -4.32
N ASN A 7 2.33 -11.97 -3.77
CA ASN A 7 2.13 -12.21 -2.33
C ASN A 7 3.02 -11.31 -1.47
N ILE A 8 4.31 -11.15 -1.84
CA ILE A 8 5.23 -10.25 -1.14
C ILE A 8 4.78 -8.79 -1.26
N ILE A 9 4.41 -8.36 -2.48
CA ILE A 9 3.90 -7.00 -2.72
C ILE A 9 2.63 -6.74 -1.91
N SER A 10 1.75 -7.74 -1.76
CA SER A 10 0.55 -7.66 -0.93
C SER A 10 0.89 -7.40 0.53
N ILE A 11 1.82 -8.16 1.10
CA ILE A 11 2.28 -7.98 2.50
C ILE A 11 2.89 -6.59 2.69
N VAL A 12 3.76 -6.16 1.78
CA VAL A 12 4.38 -4.82 1.83
C VAL A 12 3.31 -3.73 1.74
N SER A 13 2.31 -3.88 0.86
CA SER A 13 1.20 -2.94 0.72
C SER A 13 0.43 -2.80 2.04
N ILE A 14 0.10 -3.92 2.70
CA ILE A 14 -0.58 -3.93 4.00
C ILE A 14 0.25 -3.18 5.05
N ILE A 15 1.56 -3.42 5.12
CA ILE A 15 2.45 -2.73 6.05
C ILE A 15 2.44 -1.22 5.79
N ILE A 16 2.51 -0.78 4.53
CA ILE A 16 2.45 0.65 4.18
C ILE A 16 1.15 1.29 4.68
N TRP A 17 0.01 0.62 4.47
CA TRP A 17 -1.29 1.11 4.94
C TRP A 17 -1.37 1.18 6.47
N ILE A 18 -0.87 0.18 7.18
CA ILE A 18 -0.79 0.21 8.65
C ILE A 18 0.03 1.41 9.10
N VAL A 19 1.21 1.62 8.53
CA VAL A 19 2.08 2.75 8.91
C VAL A 19 1.40 4.09 8.59
N LEU A 20 0.71 4.21 7.45
CA LEU A 20 -0.06 5.41 7.10
C LEU A 20 -1.16 5.67 8.13
N ILE A 21 -1.96 4.67 8.47
CA ILE A 21 -3.05 4.77 9.45
C ILE A 21 -2.49 5.19 10.81
N THR A 22 -1.39 4.58 11.27
CA THR A 22 -0.76 4.96 12.55
C THR A 22 -0.24 6.39 12.54
N GLU A 23 0.20 6.92 11.40
CA GLU A 23 0.60 8.31 11.27
C GLU A 23 -0.62 9.25 11.30
N LEU A 24 -1.72 8.88 10.65
CA LEU A 24 -2.95 9.66 10.58
C LEU A 24 -3.74 9.68 11.90
N ILE A 25 -3.61 8.67 12.74
CA ILE A 25 -4.25 8.62 14.07
C ILE A 25 -3.60 9.61 15.05
N LYS A 26 -2.34 10.01 14.81
CA LYS A 26 -1.67 11.00 15.66
C LYS A 26 -2.42 12.34 15.65
N PRO A 27 -2.36 13.11 16.75
CA PRO A 27 -2.83 14.49 16.75
C PRO A 27 -2.21 15.28 15.58
N SER A 28 -2.99 16.13 14.91
CA SER A 28 -2.55 16.86 13.70
C SER A 28 -1.20 17.59 13.87
N LYS A 29 -0.89 18.05 15.08
CA LYS A 29 0.36 18.75 15.43
C LYS A 29 1.60 17.85 15.40
N GLU A 30 1.40 16.55 15.55
CA GLU A 30 2.44 15.51 15.60
C GLU A 30 2.51 14.69 14.30
N GLN A 31 1.57 14.92 13.38
CA GLN A 31 1.55 14.27 12.07
C GLN A 31 2.69 14.79 11.20
N ASN A 32 3.42 13.88 10.59
CA ASN A 32 4.39 14.22 9.57
C ASN A 32 3.74 14.21 8.18
N GLY A 33 3.36 15.38 7.69
CA GLY A 33 2.71 15.53 6.38
C GLY A 33 3.51 14.95 5.22
N ARG A 34 4.85 15.10 5.22
CA ARG A 34 5.72 14.51 4.18
C ARG A 34 5.68 12.98 4.23
N LYS A 35 5.67 12.40 5.44
CA LYS A 35 5.53 10.96 5.64
C LYS A 35 4.16 10.48 5.16
N ILE A 36 3.08 11.20 5.47
CA ILE A 36 1.72 10.90 5.01
C ILE A 36 1.67 10.87 3.47
N VAL A 37 2.15 11.91 2.80
CA VAL A 37 2.16 11.98 1.33
C VAL A 37 2.96 10.82 0.74
N THR A 38 4.15 10.55 1.28
CA THR A 38 5.01 9.46 0.78
C THR A 38 4.34 8.10 0.94
N LEU A 39 3.77 7.82 2.11
CA LEU A 39 3.10 6.54 2.39
C LEU A 39 1.81 6.39 1.59
N LEU A 40 1.04 7.47 1.41
CA LEU A 40 -0.16 7.47 0.60
C LEU A 40 0.19 7.18 -0.86
N SER A 41 1.18 7.87 -1.43
CA SER A 41 1.62 7.61 -2.80
C SER A 41 2.14 6.18 -2.99
N ALA A 42 2.96 5.68 -2.06
CA ALA A 42 3.48 4.31 -2.12
C ALA A 42 2.37 3.27 -1.99
N GLY A 43 1.45 3.46 -1.03
CA GLY A 43 0.32 2.57 -0.78
C GLY A 43 -0.70 2.57 -1.92
N SER A 44 -0.96 3.72 -2.54
CA SER A 44 -1.79 3.80 -3.75
C SER A 44 -1.15 3.08 -4.93
N ALA A 45 0.16 3.28 -5.16
CA ALA A 45 0.87 2.61 -6.24
C ALA A 45 0.87 1.08 -6.06
N SER A 46 1.11 0.57 -4.84
CA SER A 46 1.06 -0.87 -4.57
C SER A 46 -0.35 -1.43 -4.75
N THR A 47 -1.39 -0.72 -4.32
CA THR A 47 -2.79 -1.12 -4.55
C THR A 47 -3.12 -1.19 -6.04
N ILE A 48 -2.66 -0.23 -6.85
CA ILE A 48 -2.88 -0.26 -8.31
C ILE A 48 -2.25 -1.52 -8.92
N ILE A 49 -0.98 -1.80 -8.57
CA ILE A 49 -0.26 -2.99 -9.05
C ILE A 49 -1.03 -4.27 -8.68
N LEU A 50 -1.48 -4.38 -7.42
CA LEU A 50 -2.22 -5.54 -6.94
C LEU A 50 -3.55 -5.70 -7.66
N THR A 51 -4.34 -4.63 -7.80
CA THR A 51 -5.63 -4.66 -8.48
C THR A 51 -5.49 -5.10 -9.94
N VAL A 52 -4.52 -4.53 -10.68
CA VAL A 52 -4.26 -4.95 -12.06
C VAL A 52 -3.84 -6.41 -12.12
N SER A 53 -2.97 -6.85 -11.20
CA SER A 53 -2.48 -8.23 -11.15
C SER A 53 -3.60 -9.22 -10.85
N PHE A 54 -4.55 -8.86 -9.97
CA PHE A 54 -5.71 -9.69 -9.66
C PHE A 54 -6.66 -9.78 -10.85
N ILE A 55 -6.97 -8.66 -11.51
CA ILE A 55 -7.85 -8.65 -12.69
C ILE A 55 -7.26 -9.51 -13.81
N GLN A 56 -5.95 -9.43 -14.06
CA GLN A 56 -5.27 -10.27 -15.06
C GLN A 56 -5.25 -11.76 -14.72
N ASN A 57 -5.39 -12.11 -13.44
CA ASN A 57 -5.42 -13.51 -12.98
C ASN A 57 -6.82 -14.11 -13.00
N ILE A 58 -7.87 -13.34 -13.32
CA ILE A 58 -9.22 -13.88 -13.47
C ILE A 58 -9.28 -14.59 -14.83
N PRO A 59 -9.49 -15.92 -14.87
CA PRO A 59 -9.74 -16.61 -16.13
C PRO A 59 -11.12 -16.21 -16.64
N PHE A 60 -11.16 -15.62 -17.84
CA PHE A 60 -12.39 -15.37 -18.59
C PHE A 60 -12.74 -16.58 -19.46
#